data_AF-A0A084TF14-F1
#
_entry.id   AF-A0A084TF14-F1
#
_cell.length_a   1.000
_cell.length_b   1.000
_cell.length_c   1.000
_cell.angle_alpha   90.00
_cell.angle_beta   90.00
_cell.angle_gamma   90.00
#
_symmetry.space_group_name_H-M   'P 1'
#
loop_
_entity.id
_entity.type
_entity.pdbx_description
1 polymer ?
#
loop_
_entity_poly.entity_id
_entity_poly.type
_entity_poly.pdbx_seq_one_letter_code
_entity_poly.pdbx_strand_id
1 'polypeptide(L)'
;MRLLLVFTLSLASTMAYALIPLKDEKIIELAKLSMEEHLLREGLTIDDAKMALAFKDSASDKSTIYFEVDNHHGEPEIYVVVCRKKCYLNYR
;
A
#
# COMPACT_ATOMS: atom_id res chain seq x y z
N MET A 1 -37.42 37.07 25.98
CA MET A 1 -36.47 37.24 24.85
C MET A 1 -35.33 36.26 25.00
N ARG A 2 -35.05 35.52 23.93
CA ARG A 2 -33.78 34.89 23.51
C ARG A 2 -33.16 33.79 24.38
N LEU A 3 -33.57 32.57 24.03
CA LEU A 3 -32.73 31.42 23.65
C LEU A 3 -31.21 31.69 23.65
N LEU A 4 -30.48 30.98 24.50
CA LEU A 4 -29.05 30.70 24.30
C LEU A 4 -28.91 29.19 24.15
N LEU A 5 -29.22 28.71 22.95
CA LEU A 5 -28.95 27.33 22.55
C LEU A 5 -27.44 27.18 22.32
N VAL A 6 -26.88 26.27 23.11
CA VAL A 6 -25.60 25.58 23.00
C VAL A 6 -25.11 25.49 21.56
N PHE A 7 -24.06 26.25 21.23
CA PHE A 7 -23.29 26.09 19.99
C PHE A 7 -21.99 25.35 20.31
N THR A 8 -22.07 24.04 20.48
CA THR A 8 -20.90 23.16 20.44
C THR A 8 -21.11 22.09 19.38
N LEU A 9 -21.12 22.51 18.11
CA LEU A 9 -20.74 21.63 17.00
C LEU A 9 -19.30 21.97 16.61
N SER A 10 -18.35 21.56 17.45
CA SER A 10 -16.98 21.38 16.97
C SER A 10 -17.00 20.17 16.06
N LEU A 11 -17.04 20.45 14.75
CA LEU A 11 -17.00 19.51 13.65
C LEU A 11 -15.75 18.62 13.82
N ALA A 12 -15.92 17.43 14.42
CA ALA A 12 -14.90 16.41 14.37
C ALA A 12 -14.88 15.84 12.95
N SER A 13 -14.33 16.60 12.00
CA SER A 13 -14.07 16.11 10.65
C SER A 13 -12.97 15.06 10.77
N THR A 14 -13.38 13.80 10.78
CA THR A 14 -12.48 12.66 10.63
C THR A 14 -11.64 12.89 9.37
N MET A 15 -10.33 13.06 9.55
CA MET A 15 -9.36 13.12 8.45
C MET A 15 -9.35 11.74 7.77
N ALA A 16 -10.28 11.51 6.85
CA ALA A 16 -10.23 10.38 5.96
C ALA A 16 -9.10 10.66 4.97
N TYR A 17 -7.89 10.19 5.28
CA TYR A 17 -6.80 10.18 4.32
C TYR A 17 -7.25 9.37 3.10
N ALA A 18 -7.46 10.04 1.97
CA ALA A 18 -7.97 9.39 0.78
C ALA A 18 -6.87 8.50 0.20
N LEU A 19 -7.13 7.19 0.10
CA LEU A 19 -6.29 6.28 -0.65
C LEU A 19 -6.66 6.41 -2.13
N ILE A 20 -5.71 6.85 -2.94
CA ILE A 20 -5.90 7.04 -4.38
C ILE A 20 -5.38 5.80 -5.09
N PRO A 21 -6.14 5.14 -5.98
CA PRO A 21 -5.62 4.02 -6.76
C PRO A 21 -4.33 4.40 -7.50
N LEU A 22 -3.27 3.60 -7.35
CA LEU A 22 -2.00 3.84 -8.03
C LEU A 22 -2.08 3.31 -9.46
N LYS A 23 -1.87 4.19 -10.43
CA LYS A 23 -1.86 3.86 -11.87
C LYS A 23 -0.48 4.01 -12.52
N ASP A 24 0.54 4.40 -11.75
CA ASP A 24 1.89 4.60 -12.27
C ASP A 24 2.60 3.24 -12.39
N GLU A 25 2.65 2.72 -13.61
CA GLU A 25 3.27 1.43 -13.94
C GLU A 25 4.75 1.38 -13.57
N LYS A 26 5.47 2.51 -13.61
CA LYS A 26 6.90 2.55 -13.25
C LYS A 26 7.10 2.31 -11.76
N ILE A 27 6.23 2.88 -10.93
CA ILE A 27 6.29 2.65 -9.47
C ILE A 27 5.94 1.20 -9.15
N ILE A 28 4.98 0.61 -9.87
CA ILE A 28 4.59 -0.79 -9.71
C ILE A 28 5.75 -1.73 -10.10
N GLU A 29 6.43 -1.45 -11.21
CA GLU A 29 7.58 -2.22 -11.66
C GLU A 29 8.75 -2.12 -10.67
N LEU A 30 9.07 -0.91 -10.19
CA LEU A 30 10.08 -0.72 -9.14
C LEU A 30 9.73 -1.44 -7.84
N ALA A 31 8.43 -1.47 -7.48
CA ALA A 31 7.96 -2.21 -6.33
C ALA A 31 8.18 -3.72 -6.52
N LYS A 32 7.87 -4.26 -7.70
CA LYS A 32 8.10 -5.66 -8.06
C LYS A 32 9.58 -6.04 -7.97
N LEU A 33 10.46 -5.24 -8.57
CA LEU A 33 11.92 -5.43 -8.53
C LEU A 33 12.48 -5.38 -7.10
N SER A 34 11.90 -4.57 -6.21
CA SER A 34 12.36 -4.50 -4.82
C SER A 34 12.17 -5.79 -4.01
N MET A 35 11.37 -6.73 -4.52
CA MET A 35 11.17 -8.05 -3.90
C MET A 35 12.09 -9.14 -4.46
N GLU A 36 12.78 -8.90 -5.57
CA GLU A 36 13.50 -9.94 -6.34
C GLU A 36 14.50 -10.73 -5.48
N GLU A 37 15.38 -10.05 -4.75
CA GLU A 37 16.35 -10.71 -3.86
C GLU A 37 15.68 -11.54 -2.75
N HIS A 38 14.51 -11.10 -2.28
CA HIS A 38 13.76 -11.84 -1.28
C HIS A 38 13.13 -13.10 -1.88
N LEU A 39 12.42 -12.96 -3.00
CA LEU A 39 11.80 -14.09 -3.70
C LEU A 39 12.85 -15.15 -4.07
N LEU A 40 14.01 -14.74 -4.57
CA LEU A 40 15.10 -15.66 -4.88
C LEU A 40 15.59 -16.45 -3.66
N ARG A 41 15.64 -15.83 -2.47
CA ARG A 41 16.01 -16.53 -1.21
C ARG A 41 14.98 -17.59 -0.80
N GLU A 42 13.74 -17.45 -1.26
CA GLU A 42 12.64 -18.39 -1.03
C GLU A 42 12.46 -19.40 -2.17
N GLY A 43 13.33 -19.37 -3.18
CA GLY A 43 13.21 -20.23 -4.36
C GLY A 43 12.05 -19.84 -5.27
N LEU A 44 11.65 -18.56 -5.24
CA LEU A 44 10.62 -17.95 -6.06
C LEU A 44 11.23 -16.96 -7.06
N THR A 45 10.42 -16.55 -8.03
CA THR A 45 10.76 -15.56 -9.05
C THR A 45 9.80 -14.40 -9.02
N ILE A 46 10.14 -13.31 -9.71
CA ILE A 46 9.23 -12.16 -9.82
C ILE A 46 7.90 -12.55 -10.47
N ASP A 47 7.86 -13.58 -11.31
CA ASP A 47 6.66 -14.00 -12.04
C ASP A 47 5.63 -14.69 -11.14
N ASP A 48 6.08 -15.18 -9.98
CA ASP A 48 5.22 -15.75 -8.94
C ASP A 48 4.48 -14.66 -8.14
N ALA A 49 4.86 -13.39 -8.29
CA ALA A 49 4.25 -12.25 -7.61
C ALA A 49 3.25 -11.51 -8.52
N LYS A 50 1.98 -11.52 -8.12
CA LYS A 50 0.86 -10.83 -8.80
C LYS A 50 0.39 -9.64 -7.99
N MET A 51 0.25 -8.47 -8.61
CA MET A 51 -0.25 -7.29 -7.91
C MET A 51 -1.74 -7.48 -7.54
N ALA A 52 -2.05 -7.49 -6.25
CA ALA A 52 -3.42 -7.57 -5.74
C ALA A 52 -4.05 -6.18 -5.56
N LEU A 53 -3.28 -5.22 -5.05
CA LEU A 53 -3.77 -3.86 -4.79
C LEU A 53 -2.62 -2.85 -4.82
N ALA A 54 -2.88 -1.64 -5.32
CA ALA A 54 -1.91 -0.55 -5.27
C ALA A 54 -2.59 0.79 -5.03
N PHE A 55 -2.07 1.57 -4.07
CA PHE A 55 -2.58 2.92 -3.79
C PHE A 55 -1.47 3.89 -3.43
N LYS A 56 -1.74 5.18 -3.69
CA LYS A 56 -0.98 6.33 -3.24
C LYS A 56 -1.73 7.03 -2.12
N ASP A 57 -1.00 7.43 -1.10
CA ASP A 57 -1.50 8.27 -0.02
C ASP A 57 -1.78 9.69 -0.56
N SER A 58 -3.00 10.21 -0.41
CA SER A 58 -3.33 11.56 -0.92
C SER A 58 -2.49 12.67 -0.29
N ALA A 59 -1.97 12.46 0.93
CA ALA A 59 -1.24 13.46 1.69
C ALA A 59 0.29 13.31 1.58
N SER A 60 0.79 12.26 0.90
CA SER A 60 2.23 12.04 0.77
C SER A 60 2.61 11.30 -0.51
N ASP A 61 3.88 11.38 -0.92
CA ASP A 61 4.39 10.57 -2.04
C ASP A 61 4.60 9.09 -1.69
N LYS A 62 3.94 8.61 -0.63
CA LYS A 62 3.96 7.21 -0.23
C LYS A 62 2.97 6.43 -1.08
N SER A 63 3.47 5.43 -1.78
CA SER A 63 2.66 4.40 -2.42
C SER A 63 2.81 3.09 -1.66
N THR A 64 1.74 2.31 -1.56
CA THR A 64 1.74 0.97 -0.97
C THR A 64 1.15 0.01 -1.99
N ILE A 65 1.89 -1.05 -2.25
CA ILE A 65 1.56 -2.07 -3.26
C ILE A 65 1.55 -3.42 -2.56
N TYR A 66 0.49 -4.17 -2.78
CA TYR A 66 0.28 -5.52 -2.25
C TYR A 66 0.45 -6.49 -3.39
N PHE A 67 1.32 -7.47 -3.20
CA PHE A 67 1.55 -8.56 -4.12
C PHE A 67 1.07 -9.85 -3.45
N GLU A 68 0.24 -10.61 -4.15
CA GLU A 68 -0.05 -11.99 -3.85
C GLU A 68 1.06 -12.84 -4.48
N VAL A 69 1.75 -13.63 -3.67
CA VAL A 69 2.87 -14.46 -4.09
C VAL A 69 2.46 -15.91 -3.93
N ASP A 70 2.40 -16.64 -5.04
CA ASP A 70 2.08 -18.07 -5.05
C ASP A 70 3.28 -18.83 -4.44
N ASN A 71 3.18 -19.24 -3.17
CA ASN A 71 4.27 -19.97 -2.52
C ASN A 71 4.21 -21.48 -2.83
N HIS A 72 5.36 -22.16 -2.68
CA HIS A 72 5.50 -23.61 -2.89
C HIS A 72 4.81 -24.48 -1.83
N HIS A 73 4.40 -23.90 -0.70
CA HIS A 73 3.77 -24.55 0.45
C HIS A 73 2.23 -24.56 0.44
N GLY A 74 1.60 -24.01 -0.61
CA GLY A 74 0.19 -24.25 -0.93
C GLY A 74 -0.80 -23.17 -0.52
N GLU A 75 -0.37 -22.10 0.14
CA GLU A 75 -1.21 -20.91 0.40
C GLU A 75 -0.50 -19.65 -0.11
N PRO A 76 -1.20 -18.76 -0.84
CA PRO A 76 -0.62 -17.52 -1.33
C PRO A 76 -0.30 -16.58 -0.16
N GLU A 77 0.86 -15.93 -0.23
CA GLU A 77 1.31 -14.98 0.78
C GLU A 77 1.20 -13.54 0.27
N ILE A 78 0.90 -12.60 1.18
CA ILE A 78 0.73 -11.18 0.82
C ILE A 78 1.98 -10.39 1.18
N TYR A 79 2.70 -9.95 0.15
CA TYR A 79 3.87 -9.09 0.30
C TYR A 79 3.48 -7.63 0.14
N VAL A 80 3.93 -6.80 1.08
CA VAL A 80 3.63 -5.37 1.09
C VAL A 80 4.88 -4.60 0.73
N VAL A 81 4.85 -3.86 -0.37
CA VAL A 81 5.93 -2.96 -0.77
C VAL A 81 5.52 -1.52 -0.54
N VAL A 82 6.38 -0.74 0.11
CA VAL A 82 6.17 0.69 0.32
C VAL A 82 7.17 1.47 -0.53
N CYS A 83 6.67 2.34 -1.39
CA CYS A 83 7.47 3.22 -2.23
C CYS A 83 7.35 4.67 -1.79
N ARG A 84 8.48 5.35 -1.60
CA ARG A 84 8.57 6.82 -1.50
C ARG A 84 9.58 7.30 -2.55
N LYS A 85 10.81 7.61 -2.12
CA LYS A 85 11.97 7.83 -3.01
C LYS A 85 12.58 6.52 -3.52
N LYS A 86 12.39 5.44 -2.75
CA LYS A 86 12.80 4.06 -3.04
C LYS A 86 11.66 3.13 -2.63
N CYS A 87 11.62 1.95 -3.21
CA CYS A 87 10.71 0.87 -2.84
C CYS A 87 11.43 -0.11 -1.93
N TYR A 88 10.71 -0.61 -0.93
CA TYR A 88 11.21 -1.64 -0.03
C TYR A 88 10.08 -2.58 0.36
N LEU A 89 10.41 -3.86 0.39
CA LEU A 89 9.56 -4.89 0.97
C LEU A 89 9.42 -4.61 2.47
N ASN A 90 8.18 -4.49 2.92
CA ASN A 90 7.81 -4.17 4.28
C ASN A 90 7.30 -5.43 4.96
N TYR A 91 8.18 -6.08 5.71
CA TYR A 91 7.81 -7.18 6.60
C TYR A 91 7.05 -6.65 7.81
N ARG A 92 5.85 -7.18 8.04
CA ARG A 92 5.10 -6.98 9.26
C ARG A 92 5.21 -8.20 10.16
#